data_AF-A0A2J0LIW9-F1
#
_entry.id   AF-A0A2J0LIW9-F1
#
_cell.length_a   1.000
_cell.length_b   1.000
_cell.length_c   1.000
_cell.angle_alpha   90.00
_cell.angle_beta   90.00
_cell.angle_gamma   90.00
#
_symmetry.space_group_name_H-M   'P 1'
#
loop_
_entity.id
_entity.type
_entity.pdbx_description
1 polymer ?
#
loop_
_entity_poly.entity_id
_entity_poly.type
_entity_poly.pdbx_seq_one_letter_code
_entity_poly.pdbx_strand_id
1 'polypeptide(L)'
;LPKEDPRYFCHPHLIRNYCCVTAACLMIRKKTFEEMGGLDEKNLKVAFNDVDFCLRLIENGYYNVWTPYAELYHHESLSRGNDAEKGLEKRDPEKYRRIKAENDHMNKKWKRFIKRDPFYNPNLTKRREDFGLRLE
;
A
#
# COMPACT_ATOMS: atom_id res chain seq x y z
N LEU A 1 -1.78 -14.52 8.62
CA LEU A 1 -0.78 -15.61 8.45
C LEU A 1 -0.74 -16.40 9.74
N PRO A 2 -0.48 -17.72 9.72
CA PRO A 2 -0.24 -18.46 10.96
C PRO A 2 0.90 -17.81 11.73
N LYS A 3 0.75 -17.65 13.05
CA LYS A 3 1.70 -16.92 13.91
C LYS A 3 3.13 -17.48 13.86
N GLU A 4 3.27 -18.77 13.61
CA GLU A 4 4.57 -19.46 13.59
C GLU A 4 5.15 -19.62 12.17
N ASP A 5 4.49 -19.09 11.13
CA ASP A 5 4.95 -19.23 9.75
C ASP A 5 6.16 -18.31 9.48
N PRO A 6 7.40 -18.83 9.34
CA PRO A 6 8.58 -17.99 9.22
C PRO A 6 8.61 -17.22 7.91
N ARG A 7 8.06 -17.78 6.82
CA ARG A 7 8.20 -17.24 5.45
C ARG A 7 9.64 -16.81 5.10
N TYR A 8 9.76 -16.04 4.03
CA TYR A 8 11.01 -15.50 3.54
C TYR A 8 11.75 -14.74 4.66
N PHE A 9 12.89 -15.30 5.08
CA PHE A 9 13.80 -14.74 6.08
C PHE A 9 13.11 -14.24 7.38
N CYS A 10 12.08 -14.93 7.86
CA CYS A 10 11.36 -14.51 9.07
C CYS A 10 10.76 -13.09 8.95
N HIS A 11 10.56 -12.57 7.74
CA HIS A 11 10.08 -11.20 7.53
C HIS A 11 8.81 -10.85 8.32
N PRO A 12 7.80 -11.74 8.43
CA PRO A 12 6.60 -11.48 9.24
C PRO A 12 6.84 -11.50 10.75
N HIS A 13 8.09 -11.65 11.22
CA HIS A 13 8.45 -11.68 12.64
C HIS A 13 9.49 -10.62 13.02
N LEU A 14 9.88 -9.78 12.05
CA LEU A 14 10.96 -8.80 12.22
C LEU A 14 10.44 -7.38 12.04
N ILE A 15 10.89 -6.45 12.87
CA ILE A 15 10.68 -5.01 12.61
C ILE A 15 11.36 -4.65 11.29
N ARG A 16 10.64 -3.99 10.39
CA ARG A 16 11.15 -3.67 9.04
C ARG A 16 10.61 -2.35 8.53
N ASN A 17 11.44 -1.68 7.73
CA ASN A 17 11.02 -0.53 6.95
C ASN A 17 10.41 -1.02 5.64
N TYR A 18 9.25 -0.46 5.29
CA TYR A 18 8.59 -0.67 4.01
C TYR A 18 8.40 0.66 3.30
N CYS A 19 8.16 0.59 1.98
CA CYS A 19 7.77 1.77 1.23
C CYS A 19 6.43 2.31 1.75
N CYS A 20 5.46 1.43 1.94
CA CYS A 20 4.11 1.76 2.39
C CYS A 20 3.59 0.68 3.34
N VAL A 21 2.73 1.09 4.26
CA VAL A 21 1.92 0.20 5.10
C VAL A 21 0.44 0.54 4.89
N THR A 22 -0.45 -0.42 5.13
CA THR A 22 -1.89 -0.20 4.97
C THR A 22 -2.46 0.68 6.09
N ALA A 23 -3.44 1.52 5.76
CA ALA A 23 -4.22 2.26 6.76
C ALA A 23 -5.15 1.38 7.62
N ALA A 24 -5.22 0.05 7.39
CA ALA A 24 -5.98 -0.85 8.27
C ALA A 24 -5.50 -0.78 9.74
N CYS A 25 -4.21 -0.56 9.95
CA CYS A 25 -3.65 -0.24 11.27
C CYS A 25 -2.39 0.63 11.10
N LEU A 26 -2.57 1.94 11.27
CA LEU A 26 -1.49 2.93 11.13
C LEU A 26 -1.49 3.86 12.34
N MET A 27 -0.31 4.12 12.89
CA MET A 27 -0.10 5.09 13.95
C MET A 27 0.93 6.12 13.52
N ILE A 28 0.64 7.40 13.75
CA ILE A 28 1.55 8.50 13.46
C ILE A 28 1.40 9.61 14.49
N ARG A 29 2.47 10.38 14.71
CA ARG A 29 2.40 11.63 15.47
C ARG A 29 1.44 12.60 14.79
N LYS A 30 0.50 13.15 15.56
CA LYS A 30 -0.48 14.14 15.09
C LYS A 30 0.18 15.30 14.33
N LYS A 31 1.24 15.88 14.91
CA LYS A 31 2.00 16.97 14.28
C LYS A 31 2.51 16.60 12.88
N THR A 32 3.09 15.42 12.72
CA THR A 32 3.58 14.94 11.42
C THR A 32 2.43 14.71 10.43
N PHE A 33 1.28 14.20 10.87
CA PHE A 33 0.10 14.04 10.02
C PHE A 33 -0.41 15.40 9.50
N GLU A 34 -0.50 16.40 10.39
CA GLU A 34 -0.91 17.76 10.05
C GLU A 34 0.11 18.47 9.14
N GLU A 35 1.41 18.32 9.40
CA GLU A 35 2.48 18.86 8.54
C GLU A 35 2.45 18.27 7.13
N MET A 36 2.07 17.00 6.99
CA MET A 36 1.87 16.37 5.69
C MET A 36 0.56 16.79 5.02
N GLY A 37 -0.35 17.49 5.71
CA GLY A 37 -1.66 17.85 5.18
C GLY A 37 -2.65 16.68 5.12
N GLY A 38 -2.45 15.65 5.97
CA GLY A 38 -3.34 14.49 6.07
C GLY A 38 -3.36 13.59 4.84
N LEU A 39 -4.48 12.87 4.65
CA LEU A 39 -4.74 12.00 3.50
C LEU A 39 -5.30 12.80 2.32
N ASP A 40 -5.01 12.39 1.07
CA ASP A 40 -5.51 13.08 -0.13
C ASP A 40 -6.96 12.72 -0.44
N GLU A 41 -7.90 13.32 0.29
CA GLU A 41 -9.34 13.10 0.10
C GLU A 41 -9.87 13.66 -1.23
N LYS A 42 -9.10 14.51 -1.92
CA LYS A 42 -9.52 15.11 -3.20
C LYS A 42 -9.30 14.17 -4.36
N ASN A 43 -8.11 13.57 -4.43
CA ASN A 43 -7.72 12.69 -5.53
C ASN A 43 -7.86 11.20 -5.21
N LEU A 44 -7.80 10.80 -3.94
CA LEU A 44 -7.72 9.41 -3.47
C LEU A 44 -8.78 9.13 -2.40
N LYS A 45 -10.05 9.17 -2.81
CA LYS A 45 -11.21 9.08 -1.90
C LYS A 45 -11.35 7.72 -1.23
N VAL A 46 -11.02 6.65 -1.95
CA VAL A 46 -11.29 5.27 -1.51
C VAL A 46 -10.04 4.41 -1.50
N ALA A 47 -9.22 4.50 -2.55
CA ALA A 47 -8.02 3.67 -2.70
C ALA A 47 -6.74 4.50 -2.65
N PHE A 48 -5.65 3.87 -2.21
CA PHE A 48 -4.27 4.38 -2.26
C PHE A 48 -3.95 5.63 -1.43
N ASN A 49 -4.89 6.19 -0.66
CA ASN A 49 -4.59 7.34 0.20
C ASN A 49 -3.47 7.05 1.22
N ASP A 50 -3.42 5.81 1.72
CA ASP A 50 -2.39 5.30 2.62
C ASP A 50 -1.04 5.16 1.93
N VAL A 51 -1.03 4.64 0.69
CA VAL A 51 0.16 4.57 -0.16
C VAL A 51 0.72 5.96 -0.46
N ASP A 52 -0.13 6.90 -0.91
CA ASP A 52 0.29 8.29 -1.17
C ASP A 52 0.89 8.94 0.07
N PHE A 53 0.23 8.78 1.22
CA PHE A 53 0.70 9.32 2.49
C PHE A 53 2.05 8.74 2.91
N CYS A 54 2.23 7.43 2.82
CA CYS A 54 3.48 6.75 3.11
C CYS A 54 4.62 7.23 2.19
N LEU A 55 4.36 7.44 0.90
CA LEU A 55 5.36 7.92 -0.04
C LEU A 55 5.74 9.38 0.23
N ARG A 56 4.78 10.25 0.60
CA ARG A 56 5.08 11.63 1.03
C ARG A 56 5.94 11.65 2.29
N LEU A 57 5.70 10.76 3.25
CA LEU A 57 6.55 10.61 4.43
C LEU A 57 8.00 10.27 4.03
N ILE A 58 8.19 9.34 3.10
CA ILE A 58 9.53 9.00 2.58
C ILE A 58 10.18 10.19 1.88
N GLU A 59 9.45 10.95 1.06
CA GLU A 59 9.99 12.17 0.43
C GLU A 59 10.45 13.22 1.45
N ASN A 60 9.84 13.24 2.63
CA ASN A 60 10.18 14.14 3.72
C ASN A 60 11.18 13.53 4.72
N GLY A 61 11.84 12.42 4.38
CA GLY A 61 12.91 11.82 5.17
C GLY A 61 12.44 10.94 6.34
N TYR A 62 11.16 10.58 6.39
CA TYR A 62 10.62 9.64 7.37
C TYR A 62 10.68 8.19 6.88
N TYR A 63 10.52 7.24 7.82
CA TYR A 63 10.41 5.81 7.53
C TYR A 63 9.02 5.30 7.90
N ASN A 64 8.47 4.41 7.07
CA ASN A 64 7.29 3.62 7.41
C ASN A 64 7.77 2.30 8.02
N VAL A 65 7.52 2.12 9.32
CA VAL A 65 7.99 0.97 10.09
C VAL A 65 6.84 0.02 10.33
N TRP A 66 7.02 -1.24 9.96
CA TRP A 66 6.14 -2.34 10.31
C TRP A 66 6.66 -3.06 11.56
N THR A 67 5.75 -3.43 12.46
CA THR A 67 6.07 -4.15 13.71
C THR A 67 5.21 -5.40 13.85
N PRO A 68 5.80 -6.56 14.19
CA PRO A 68 5.06 -7.80 14.45
C PRO A 68 4.31 -7.76 15.79
N TYR A 69 4.63 -6.81 16.68
CA TYR A 69 4.15 -6.80 18.07
C TYR A 69 2.75 -6.18 18.24
N ALA A 70 2.18 -5.62 17.17
CA ALA A 70 0.81 -5.10 17.16
C ALA A 70 -0.06 -5.97 16.25
N GLU A 71 -0.89 -6.82 16.85
CA GLU A 71 -1.75 -7.77 16.14
C GLU A 71 -3.21 -7.30 16.18
N LEU A 72 -3.83 -7.14 15.00
CA LEU A 72 -5.23 -6.76 14.85
C LEU A 72 -5.90 -7.63 13.79
N TYR A 73 -7.20 -7.89 13.97
CA TYR A 73 -8.02 -8.56 12.96
C TYR A 73 -8.63 -7.53 12.01
N HIS A 74 -8.40 -7.71 10.72
CA HIS A 74 -9.00 -6.89 9.67
C HIS A 74 -9.87 -7.76 8.76
N HIS A 75 -11.17 -7.47 8.72
CA HIS A 75 -12.10 -8.17 7.83
C HIS A 75 -12.14 -7.48 6.47
N GLU A 76 -11.21 -7.86 5.61
CA GLU A 76 -10.91 -7.17 4.35
C GLU A 76 -12.11 -7.03 3.41
N SER A 77 -12.21 -5.87 2.75
CA SER A 77 -13.06 -5.57 1.59
C SER A 77 -14.58 -5.78 1.74
N LEU A 78 -15.09 -6.01 2.97
CA LEU A 78 -16.53 -6.21 3.23
C LEU A 78 -17.40 -5.04 2.73
N SER A 79 -16.97 -3.80 2.93
CA SER A 79 -17.71 -2.60 2.52
C SER A 79 -17.35 -2.10 1.12
N ARG A 80 -16.12 -2.36 0.66
CA ARG A 80 -15.59 -1.85 -0.62
C ARG A 80 -16.01 -2.72 -1.82
N GLY A 81 -16.22 -4.01 -1.61
CA GLY A 81 -16.45 -4.99 -2.66
C GLY A 81 -15.22 -5.20 -3.56
N ASN A 82 -15.41 -5.89 -4.69
CA ASN A 82 -14.33 -6.20 -5.62
C ASN A 82 -14.15 -5.06 -6.65
N ASP A 83 -12.98 -4.42 -6.65
CA ASP A 83 -12.64 -3.34 -7.59
C ASP A 83 -12.13 -3.86 -8.95
N ALA A 84 -11.83 -5.16 -9.05
CA ALA A 84 -11.36 -5.84 -10.25
C ALA A 84 -12.43 -6.72 -10.91
N GLU A 85 -13.71 -6.50 -10.58
CA GLU A 85 -14.81 -7.30 -11.10
C GLU A 85 -15.00 -7.08 -12.61
N LYS A 86 -15.12 -8.17 -13.39
CA LYS A 86 -15.34 -8.06 -14.84
C LYS A 86 -16.67 -7.37 -15.15
N GLY A 87 -16.70 -6.44 -16.08
CA GLY A 87 -17.92 -5.72 -16.45
C GLY A 87 -18.34 -4.63 -15.46
N LEU A 88 -17.47 -4.26 -14.51
CA LEU A 88 -17.71 -3.16 -13.57
C LEU A 88 -17.96 -1.85 -14.31
N GLU A 89 -17.31 -1.63 -15.45
CA GLU A 89 -17.49 -0.45 -16.30
C GLU A 89 -18.92 -0.28 -16.81
N LYS A 90 -19.68 -1.39 -16.93
CA LYS A 90 -21.09 -1.38 -17.34
C LYS A 90 -22.03 -1.36 -16.14
N ARG A 91 -21.72 -2.13 -15.09
CA ARG A 91 -22.60 -2.28 -13.92
C ARG A 91 -22.56 -1.09 -12.98
N ASP A 92 -21.38 -0.51 -12.79
CA ASP A 92 -21.17 0.68 -11.98
C ASP A 92 -20.13 1.61 -12.66
N PRO A 93 -20.56 2.38 -13.66
CA PRO A 93 -19.68 3.27 -14.42
C PRO A 93 -19.07 4.38 -13.57
N GLU A 94 -19.69 4.75 -12.45
CA GLU A 94 -19.17 5.78 -11.54
C GLU A 94 -18.01 5.23 -10.71
N LYS A 95 -18.20 4.06 -10.06
CA LYS A 95 -17.13 3.37 -9.35
C LYS A 95 -15.95 3.07 -10.27
N TYR A 96 -16.21 2.62 -11.50
CA TYR A 96 -15.18 2.40 -12.50
C TYR A 96 -14.40 3.69 -12.83
N ARG A 97 -15.10 4.81 -13.08
CA ARG A 97 -14.46 6.12 -13.36
C ARG A 97 -13.61 6.59 -12.19
N ARG A 98 -14.08 6.43 -10.94
CA ARG A 98 -13.31 6.76 -9.74
C ARG A 98 -12.03 5.92 -9.65
N ILE A 99 -12.14 4.60 -9.73
CA ILE A 99 -11.00 3.67 -9.65
C ILE A 99 -9.97 4.02 -10.73
N LYS A 100 -10.43 4.30 -11.95
CA LYS A 100 -9.56 4.70 -13.05
C LYS A 100 -8.83 6.01 -12.73
N ALA A 101 -9.54 7.04 -12.25
CA ALA A 101 -8.95 8.33 -11.90
C ALA A 101 -7.92 8.22 -10.75
N GLU A 102 -8.22 7.44 -9.71
CA GLU A 102 -7.30 7.17 -8.59
C GLU A 102 -6.03 6.44 -9.08
N ASN A 103 -6.17 5.43 -9.93
CA ASN A 103 -5.05 4.73 -10.55
C ASN A 103 -4.20 5.65 -11.43
N ASP A 104 -4.83 6.45 -12.28
CA ASP A 104 -4.12 7.39 -13.16
C ASP A 104 -3.36 8.44 -12.34
N HIS A 105 -3.96 8.92 -11.25
CA HIS A 105 -3.30 9.83 -10.30
C HIS A 105 -2.04 9.20 -9.70
N MET A 106 -2.14 7.99 -9.15
CA MET A 106 -1.00 7.28 -8.55
C MET A 106 0.10 6.99 -9.58
N ASN A 107 -0.27 6.51 -10.77
CA ASN A 107 0.70 6.22 -11.84
C ASN A 107 1.42 7.47 -12.31
N LYS A 108 0.74 8.63 -12.34
CA LYS A 108 1.35 9.91 -12.71
C LYS A 108 2.27 10.44 -11.60
N LYS A 109 1.77 10.54 -10.38
CA LYS A 109 2.47 11.16 -9.24
C LYS A 109 3.64 10.31 -8.74
N TRP A 110 3.43 9.01 -8.60
CA TRP A 110 4.36 8.09 -7.94
C TRP A 110 5.07 7.12 -8.88
N LYS A 111 5.10 7.44 -10.19
CA LYS A 111 5.74 6.63 -11.24
C LYS A 111 7.11 6.09 -10.85
N ARG A 112 7.92 6.92 -10.17
CA ARG A 112 9.29 6.56 -9.77
C ARG A 112 9.32 5.40 -8.75
N PHE A 113 8.46 5.45 -7.73
CA PHE A 113 8.37 4.42 -6.69
C PHE A 113 7.70 3.16 -7.23
N ILE A 114 6.66 3.30 -8.06
CA ILE A 114 6.02 2.16 -8.73
C ILE A 114 7.03 1.41 -9.62
N LYS A 115 7.87 2.15 -10.35
CA LYS A 115 8.94 1.55 -11.16
C LYS A 115 9.98 0.85 -10.28
N ARG A 116 10.40 1.50 -9.19
CA ARG A 116 11.44 1.00 -8.29
C ARG A 116 11.11 1.36 -6.84
N ASP A 117 10.67 0.35 -6.10
CA ASP A 117 10.56 0.41 -4.65
C ASP A 117 11.98 0.29 -4.03
N PRO A 118 12.47 1.29 -3.29
CA PRO A 118 13.77 1.24 -2.62
C PRO A 118 13.89 0.17 -1.53
N PHE A 119 12.78 -0.33 -0.98
CA PHE A 119 12.74 -1.34 0.08
C PHE A 119 12.53 -2.77 -0.46
N TYR A 120 12.31 -2.92 -1.77
CA TYR A 120 12.15 -4.22 -2.42
C TYR A 120 13.41 -4.60 -3.21
N ASN A 121 13.91 -5.81 -3.00
CA ASN A 121 15.11 -6.29 -3.69
C ASN A 121 14.83 -6.43 -5.20
N PRO A 122 15.60 -5.75 -6.08
CA PRO A 122 15.34 -5.76 -7.52
C PRO A 122 15.52 -7.13 -8.19
N ASN A 123 16.20 -8.07 -7.50
CA ASN A 123 16.43 -9.44 -7.96
C ASN A 123 15.27 -10.40 -7.62
N LEU A 124 14.23 -9.91 -6.93
CA LEU A 124 13.05 -10.70 -6.58
C LEU A 124 11.89 -10.43 -7.53
N THR A 125 11.02 -11.43 -7.71
CA THR A 125 9.87 -11.37 -8.61
C THR A 125 8.82 -10.39 -8.12
N LYS A 126 8.27 -9.59 -9.04
CA LYS A 126 7.08 -8.75 -8.78
C LYS A 126 5.77 -9.44 -9.16
N ARG A 127 5.82 -10.66 -9.70
CA ARG A 127 4.65 -11.39 -10.24
C ARG A 127 3.99 -12.31 -9.22
N ARG A 128 4.74 -12.71 -8.19
CA ARG A 128 4.31 -13.65 -7.14
C ARG A 128 4.71 -13.11 -5.78
N GLU A 129 3.97 -13.52 -4.75
CA GLU A 129 4.18 -13.10 -3.36
C GLU A 129 5.08 -14.09 -2.58
N ASP A 130 5.94 -14.82 -3.30
CA ASP A 130 6.80 -15.89 -2.77
C ASP A 130 8.25 -15.46 -2.52
N PHE A 131 8.60 -14.20 -2.82
CA PHE A 131 9.97 -13.70 -2.80
C PHE A 131 10.94 -14.55 -3.64
N GLY A 132 10.44 -15.21 -4.69
CA GLY A 132 11.27 -15.97 -5.63
C GLY A 132 12.17 -15.06 -6.47
N LEU A 133 13.20 -15.64 -7.08
CA LEU A 133 14.07 -14.90 -7.99
C LEU A 133 13.31 -14.38 -9.20
N ARG A 134 13.70 -13.18 -9.64
CA ARG A 134 13.24 -12.61 -10.90
C ARG A 134 13.96 -13.31 -12.06
N LEU A 135 13.30 -14.31 -12.63
CA LEU A 135 13.70 -14.89 -13.92
C LEU A 135 13.25 -13.90 -15.02
N GLU A 136 14.13 -13.65 -15.99
CA GLU A 136 13.89 -12.72 -17.11
C GLU A 136 12.61 -13.05 -17.90
#